data_AF-A0A1G5IFZ1-F1
#
_entry.id   AF-A0A1G5IFZ1-F1
#
_cell.length_a   1.000
_cell.length_b   1.000
_cell.length_c   1.000
_cell.angle_alpha   90.00
_cell.angle_beta   90.00
_cell.angle_gamma   90.00
#
_symmetry.space_group_name_H-M   'P 1'
#
loop_
_entity.id
_entity.type
_entity.pdbx_description
1 polymer ?
#
loop_
_entity_poly.entity_id
_entity_poly.type
_entity_poly.pdbx_seq_one_letter_code
_entity_poly.pdbx_strand_id
1 'polypeptide(L)'
;MPKRYDSSLQAGTTVSQAQNAVNKLHYAVSQAMSHPNAQTIVQAEQRLAHTEQAMKQAGLSLGGQGFELAQEMFIEEKKRLHSLQNQHRQGKK
;
A
#
# COMPACT_ATOMS: atom_id res chain seq x y z
N MET A 1 -6.62 -21.13 29.80
CA MET A 1 -6.09 -21.32 28.42
C MET A 1 -6.38 -20.06 27.62
N PRO A 2 -5.39 -19.28 27.12
CA PRO A 2 -5.70 -18.02 26.46
C PRO A 2 -5.96 -18.18 24.95
N LYS A 3 -7.11 -17.63 24.53
CA LYS A 3 -7.31 -16.73 23.36
C LYS A 3 -6.71 -17.08 21.98
N ARG A 4 -6.68 -18.35 21.55
CA ARG A 4 -6.39 -18.65 20.12
C ARG A 4 -7.46 -18.10 19.15
N TYR A 5 -8.69 -17.89 19.62
CA TYR A 5 -9.80 -17.37 18.82
C TYR A 5 -9.67 -15.87 18.49
N ASP A 6 -9.01 -15.10 19.36
CA ASP A 6 -8.79 -13.66 19.17
C ASP A 6 -7.76 -13.44 18.04
N SER A 7 -6.69 -14.26 18.03
CA SER A 7 -5.60 -14.17 17.05
C SER A 7 -6.04 -14.46 15.61
N SER A 8 -6.96 -15.39 15.37
CA SER A 8 -7.45 -15.68 14.01
C SER A 8 -8.37 -14.56 13.46
N LEU A 9 -9.23 -13.99 14.30
CA LEU A 9 -10.09 -12.86 13.93
C LEU A 9 -9.29 -11.57 13.70
N GLN A 10 -8.29 -11.33 14.55
CA GLN A 10 -7.36 -10.20 14.36
C GLN A 10 -6.54 -10.37 13.08
N ALA A 11 -6.03 -11.57 12.78
CA ALA A 11 -5.27 -11.82 11.56
C ALA A 11 -6.08 -11.53 10.30
N GLY A 12 -7.32 -12.04 10.21
CA GLY A 12 -8.22 -11.74 9.10
C GLY A 12 -8.50 -10.24 8.93
N THR A 13 -8.71 -9.54 10.04
CA THR A 13 -8.95 -8.08 10.04
C THR A 13 -7.74 -7.30 9.54
N THR A 14 -6.52 -7.66 9.97
CA THR A 14 -5.29 -6.97 9.55
C THR A 14 -4.94 -7.22 8.07
N VAL A 15 -5.20 -8.42 7.54
CA VAL A 15 -5.00 -8.71 6.11
C VAL A 15 -5.99 -7.91 5.26
N SER A 16 -7.27 -7.83 5.63
CA SER A 16 -8.24 -7.00 4.92
C SER A 16 -7.89 -5.51 4.97
N GLN A 17 -7.36 -5.02 6.09
CA GLN A 17 -6.86 -3.64 6.19
C GLN A 17 -5.70 -3.37 5.24
N ALA A 18 -4.73 -4.29 5.16
CA ALA A 18 -3.62 -4.19 4.22
C ALA A 18 -4.10 -4.18 2.76
N GLN A 19 -4.97 -5.12 2.37
CA GLN A 19 -5.53 -5.16 1.01
C GLN A 19 -6.28 -3.87 0.65
N ASN A 20 -7.10 -3.35 1.57
CA ASN A 20 -7.80 -2.09 1.38
C ASN A 20 -6.85 -0.90 1.26
N ALA A 21 -5.75 -0.89 2.02
CA ALA A 21 -4.74 0.16 1.93
C ALA A 21 -4.02 0.11 0.57
N VAL A 22 -3.64 -1.09 0.10
CA VAL A 22 -3.00 -1.26 -1.21
C VAL A 22 -3.93 -0.84 -2.35
N ASN A 23 -5.22 -1.19 -2.31
CA ASN A 23 -6.19 -0.72 -3.30
C ASN A 23 -6.27 0.82 -3.35
N LYS A 24 -6.28 1.47 -2.17
CA LYS A 24 -6.26 2.95 -2.10
C LYS A 24 -4.97 3.54 -2.63
N LEU A 25 -3.82 2.90 -2.39
CA LEU A 25 -2.55 3.29 -2.98
C LEU A 25 -2.61 3.19 -4.51
N HIS A 26 -3.08 2.07 -5.05
CA HIS A 26 -3.23 1.86 -6.49
C HIS A 26 -4.06 2.97 -7.16
N TYR A 27 -5.20 3.35 -6.55
CA TYR A 27 -6.00 4.45 -7.08
C TYR A 27 -5.26 5.79 -7.07
N ALA A 28 -4.55 6.11 -5.99
CA ALA A 28 -3.79 7.35 -5.90
C ALA A 28 -2.61 7.40 -6.88
N VAL A 29 -1.88 6.28 -7.04
CA VAL A 29 -0.79 6.16 -8.02
C VAL A 29 -1.34 6.26 -9.43
N SER A 30 -2.43 5.58 -9.75
CA SER A 30 -3.07 5.67 -11.06
C SER A 30 -3.54 7.09 -11.36
N GLN A 31 -4.15 7.78 -10.39
CA GLN A 31 -4.53 9.19 -10.53
C GLN A 31 -3.31 10.09 -10.79
N ALA A 32 -2.22 9.87 -10.06
CA ALA A 32 -0.98 10.63 -10.24
C ALA A 32 -0.30 10.34 -11.58
N MET A 33 -0.39 9.12 -12.10
CA MET A 33 0.11 8.78 -13.44
C MET A 33 -0.73 9.43 -14.55
N SER A 34 -2.06 9.47 -14.40
CA SER A 34 -2.93 10.14 -15.38
C SER A 34 -2.79 11.66 -15.37
N HIS A 35 -2.58 12.25 -14.18
CA HIS A 35 -2.46 13.69 -14.00
C HIS A 35 -1.21 14.01 -13.17
N PRO A 36 -0.01 13.96 -13.75
CA PRO A 36 1.25 14.09 -13.02
C PRO A 36 1.49 15.54 -12.60
N ASN A 37 1.11 15.86 -11.37
CA ASN A 37 1.38 17.16 -10.76
C ASN A 37 1.77 16.99 -9.28
N ALA A 38 2.23 18.08 -8.66
CA ALA A 38 2.71 18.03 -7.28
C ALA A 38 1.62 17.55 -6.31
N GLN A 39 0.36 17.93 -6.50
CA GLN A 39 -0.72 17.57 -5.60
C GLN A 39 -1.03 16.06 -5.68
N THR A 40 -1.16 15.50 -6.88
CA THR A 40 -1.48 14.07 -7.05
C THR A 40 -0.32 13.18 -6.60
N ILE A 41 0.93 13.60 -6.83
CA ILE A 41 2.12 12.89 -6.35
C ILE A 41 2.18 12.90 -4.81
N VAL A 42 1.96 14.04 -4.16
CA VAL A 42 1.94 14.13 -2.69
C VAL A 42 0.81 13.28 -2.09
N GLN A 43 -0.36 13.25 -2.73
CA GLN A 43 -1.46 12.37 -2.29
C GLN A 43 -1.08 10.90 -2.38
N ALA A 44 -0.41 10.48 -3.47
CA ALA A 44 0.08 9.11 -3.62
C ALA A 44 1.16 8.76 -2.57
N GLU A 45 2.07 9.69 -2.25
CA GLU A 45 3.07 9.53 -1.18
C GLU A 45 2.44 9.35 0.20
N GLN A 46 1.44 10.17 0.53
CA GLN A 46 0.71 10.05 1.79
C GLN A 46 0.02 8.68 1.89
N ARG A 47 -0.62 8.23 0.79
CA ARG A 47 -1.23 6.89 0.72
C ARG A 47 -0.20 5.78 0.85
N LEU A 48 1.00 5.96 0.29
CA LEU A 48 2.09 5.01 0.44
C LEU A 48 2.48 4.84 1.90
N ALA A 49 2.68 5.93 2.64
CA ALA A 49 3.03 5.88 4.07
C ALA A 49 1.97 5.14 4.90
N HIS A 50 0.68 5.40 4.65
CA HIS A 50 -0.41 4.67 5.31
C HIS A 50 -0.42 3.18 4.96
N THR A 51 -0.12 2.85 3.71
CA THR A 51 -0.08 1.46 3.24
C THR A 51 1.09 0.70 3.83
N GLU A 52 2.27 1.34 3.96
CA GLU A 52 3.43 0.78 4.65
C GLU A 52 3.12 0.36 6.08
N GLN A 53 2.39 1.20 6.81
CA GLN A 53 1.97 0.89 8.18
C GLN A 53 1.00 -0.31 8.21
N ALA A 54 0.01 -0.35 7.32
CA ALA A 54 -0.95 -1.45 7.25
C ALA A 54 -0.27 -2.79 6.88
N MET A 55 0.64 -2.76 5.89
CA MET A 55 1.43 -3.93 5.49
C MET A 55 2.32 -4.43 6.62
N LYS A 56 2.97 -3.53 7.38
CA LYS A 56 3.76 -3.91 8.55
C LYS A 56 2.90 -4.62 9.60
N GLN A 57 1.71 -4.11 9.88
CA GLN A 57 0.79 -4.72 10.86
C GLN A 57 0.30 -6.10 10.39
N ALA A 58 -0.08 -6.23 9.12
CA ALA A 58 -0.52 -7.50 8.55
C ALA A 58 0.60 -8.55 8.53
N GLY A 59 1.85 -8.15 8.26
CA GLY A 59 2.99 -9.06 8.29
C GLY A 59 3.31 -9.62 9.68
N LEU A 60 2.96 -8.88 10.75
CA LEU A 60 3.08 -9.38 12.13
C LEU A 60 1.97 -10.36 12.50
N SER A 61 0.83 -10.30 11.79
CA SER A 61 -0.35 -11.12 12.05
C SER A 61 -0.36 -12.38 11.17
N LEU A 62 0.42 -13.41 11.55
CA LEU A 62 0.38 -14.80 11.03
C LEU A 62 0.31 -15.01 9.50
N GLY A 63 0.56 -13.98 8.69
CA GLY A 63 0.76 -13.97 7.23
C GLY A 63 0.15 -15.15 6.46
N GLY A 64 -1.07 -14.97 5.92
CA GLY A 64 -1.70 -15.94 5.00
C GLY A 64 -1.59 -15.52 3.53
N GLN A 65 -2.11 -16.34 2.61
CA GLN A 65 -2.11 -16.07 1.15
C GLN A 65 -2.63 -14.68 0.78
N GLY A 66 -3.63 -14.15 1.51
CA GLY A 66 -4.16 -12.81 1.27
C GLY A 66 -3.15 -11.68 1.53
N PHE A 67 -2.14 -11.92 2.38
CA PHE A 67 -1.05 -10.99 2.64
C PHE A 67 0.00 -11.01 1.52
N GLU A 68 0.33 -12.18 0.97
CA GLU A 68 1.29 -12.32 -0.14
C GLU A 68 0.81 -11.54 -1.37
N LEU A 69 -0.45 -11.72 -1.76
CA LEU A 69 -1.04 -10.95 -2.86
C LEU A 69 -1.03 -9.44 -2.58
N ALA A 70 -1.37 -9.02 -1.36
CA ALA A 70 -1.30 -7.62 -0.98
C ALA A 70 0.14 -7.07 -1.07
N GLN A 71 1.14 -7.89 -0.71
CA GLN A 71 2.54 -7.54 -0.75
C GLN A 71 3.07 -7.40 -2.17
N GLU A 72 2.69 -8.28 -3.09
CA GLU A 72 3.04 -8.18 -4.51
C GLU A 72 2.52 -6.88 -5.12
N MET A 73 1.22 -6.62 -4.98
CA MET A 73 0.60 -5.38 -5.47
C MET A 73 1.23 -4.15 -4.83
N PHE A 74 1.53 -4.21 -3.52
CA PHE A 74 2.18 -3.12 -2.81
C PHE A 74 3.57 -2.77 -3.38
N ILE A 75 4.39 -3.80 -3.68
CA ILE A 75 5.72 -3.62 -4.27
C ILE A 75 5.59 -3.01 -5.67
N GLU A 76 4.63 -3.45 -6.47
CA GLU A 76 4.38 -2.91 -7.80
C GLU A 76 4.02 -1.42 -7.75
N GLU A 77 3.07 -1.04 -6.90
CA GLU A 77 2.65 0.36 -6.78
C GLU A 77 3.77 1.26 -6.24
N LYS A 78 4.64 0.75 -5.35
CA LYS A 78 5.86 1.48 -4.93
C LYS A 78 6.79 1.78 -6.11
N LYS A 79 7.02 0.78 -6.98
CA LYS A 79 7.86 0.96 -8.17
C LYS A 79 7.24 1.97 -9.14
N ARG A 80 5.92 1.90 -9.36
CA ARG A 80 5.19 2.85 -10.22
C ARG A 80 5.29 4.28 -9.69
N LEU A 81 5.05 4.50 -8.40
CA LEU A 81 5.18 5.84 -7.78
C LEU A 81 6.61 6.38 -7.87
N HIS A 82 7.62 5.54 -7.60
CA HIS A 82 9.02 5.95 -7.70
C HIS A 82 9.40 6.36 -9.13
N SER A 83 8.95 5.58 -10.13
CA SER A 83 9.16 5.92 -11.54
C SER A 83 8.52 7.26 -11.90
N LEU A 84 7.27 7.48 -11.48
CA LEU A 84 6.54 8.74 -11.68
C LEU A 84 7.26 9.94 -11.06
N GLN A 85 7.75 9.81 -9.82
CA GLN A 85 8.50 10.86 -9.14
C GLN A 85 9.78 11.23 -9.89
N ASN A 86 10.50 10.23 -10.42
CA ASN A 86 11.71 10.45 -11.20
C ASN A 86 11.41 11.17 -12.52
N GLN A 87 10.36 10.76 -13.24
CA GLN A 87 9.92 11.41 -14.48
C GLN A 87 9.51 12.87 -14.24
N HIS A 88 8.67 13.13 -13.22
CA HIS A 88 8.24 14.49 -12.88
C HIS A 88 9.40 15.38 -12.42
N ARG A 89 10.44 14.82 -11.77
CA ARG A 89 11.65 15.57 -11.43
C ARG A 89 12.50 15.91 -12.66
N GLN A 90 12.59 15.02 -13.64
CA GLN A 90 13.39 15.21 -14.85
C GLN A 90 12.75 16.19 -15.84
N GLY A 91 11.42 16.22 -15.94
CA GLY A 91 10.68 17.15 -16.80
C GLY A 91 10.63 18.60 -16.31
N LYS A 92 11.22 18.91 -15.13
CA LYS A 92 11.34 20.27 -14.59
C LYS A 92 12.71 20.94 -14.87
N LYS A 93 13.54 20.34 -15.72
CA LYS A 93 14.77 20.95 -16.25
C LYS A 93 14.49 21.68 -17.55
#